data_AF-A0A9E1VB03-F1
#
_entry.id   AF-A0A9E1VB03-F1
#
_cell.length_a   1.000
_cell.length_b   1.000
_cell.length_c   1.000
_cell.angle_alpha   90.00
_cell.angle_beta   90.00
_cell.angle_gamma   90.00
#
_symmetry.space_group_name_H-M   'P 1'
#
loop_
_entity.id
_entity.type
_entity.pdbx_description
1 polymer ?
#
loop_
_entity_poly.entity_id
_entity_poly.type
_entity_poly.pdbx_seq_one_letter_code
_entity_poly.pdbx_strand_id
1 'polypeptide(L)' 'MEDFKAPYGRQVALEDIVHESGMRLLRIRIREGTRFTVMELDPDTAAHWGKSMLKWSDDVTS' A
#
# COMPACT_ATOMS: atom_id res chain seq x y z
N MET A 1 4.59 1.03 -10.88
CA MET A 1 5.20 1.55 -9.64
C MET A 1 4.57 2.89 -9.39
N GLU A 2 3.95 3.06 -8.23
CA GLU A 2 3.25 4.29 -7.83
C GLU A 2 3.93 4.85 -6.58
N ASP A 3 4.07 6.17 -6.49
CA ASP A 3 4.71 6.85 -5.36
C ASP A 3 3.96 8.14 -5.05
N PHE A 4 3.52 8.31 -3.80
CA PHE A 4 2.70 9.44 -3.39
C PHE A 4 2.96 9.90 -1.95
N LYS A 5 2.66 11.18 -1.70
CA LYS A 5 2.74 11.79 -0.37
C LYS A 5 1.48 11.47 0.42
N ALA A 6 1.67 11.05 1.66
CA ALA A 6 0.62 10.87 2.65
C ALA A 6 0.75 11.94 3.76
N PRO A 7 -0.30 12.15 4.57
CA PRO A 7 -0.26 13.11 5.67
C PRO A 7 0.92 12.92 6.62
N TYR A 8 1.31 14.01 7.30
CA TYR A 8 2.40 14.05 8.28
C TYR A 8 3.80 13.77 7.69
N GLY A 9 4.02 14.18 6.44
CA GLY A 9 5.33 14.06 5.79
C GLY A 9 5.73 12.63 5.42
N ARG A 10 4.74 11.73 5.30
CA ARG A 10 4.96 10.34 4.91
C ARG A 10 5.05 10.21 3.39
N GLN A 11 5.94 9.34 2.93
CA GLN A 11 6.01 8.92 1.53
C GLN A 11 5.62 7.45 1.45
N VAL A 12 4.73 7.11 0.52
CA VAL A 12 4.25 5.74 0.28
C VAL A 12 4.59 5.34 -1.15
N ALA A 13 5.25 4.20 -1.32
CA ALA A 13 5.54 3.61 -2.61
C ALA A 13 4.94 2.22 -2.74
N LEU A 14 4.36 1.92 -3.90
CA LEU A 14 3.76 0.63 -4.26
C LEU A 14 4.54 -0.02 -5.40
N GLU A 15 4.96 -1.26 -5.17
CA GLU A 15 5.76 -2.07 -6.09
C GLU A 15 5.11 -3.43 -6.32
N ASP A 16 4.99 -3.81 -7.59
CA ASP A 16 4.59 -5.16 -7.98
C ASP A 16 5.82 -6.07 -8.00
N ILE A 17 5.80 -7.12 -7.19
CA ILE A 17 6.92 -8.04 -7.00
C ILE A 17 6.47 -9.43 -7.44
N VAL A 18 7.26 -10.06 -8.32
CA VAL A 18 7.09 -11.45 -8.70
C VAL A 18 8.22 -12.25 -8.07
N HIS A 19 7.89 -13.12 -7.13
CA HIS A 19 8.86 -14.06 -6.54
C HIS A 19 9.19 -15.18 -7.52
N GLU A 20 10.36 -15.80 -7.34
CA GLU A 20 10.82 -16.92 -8.17
C GLU A 20 9.85 -18.11 -8.18
N SER A 21 9.03 -18.27 -7.14
CA SER A 21 7.95 -19.26 -7.05
C SER A 21 6.74 -18.97 -7.93
N GLY A 22 6.70 -17.81 -8.60
CA GLY A 22 5.54 -17.30 -9.36
C GLY A 22 4.51 -16.57 -8.50
N MET A 23 4.73 -16.46 -7.19
CA MET A 23 3.86 -15.67 -6.30
C MET A 23 4.03 -14.18 -6.61
N ARG A 24 2.90 -13.50 -6.88
CA ARG A 24 2.85 -12.06 -7.13
C ARG A 24 2.36 -11.34 -5.89
N LEU A 25 3.16 -10.41 -5.37
CA LEU A 25 2.86 -9.63 -4.17
C LEU A 25 2.92 -8.14 -4.48
N LEU A 26 2.11 -7.36 -3.76
CA LEU A 26 2.22 -5.92 -3.73
C LEU A 26 3.07 -5.51 -2.53
N ARG A 27 4.26 -4.96 -2.77
CA ARG A 27 5.10 -4.38 -1.74
C ARG A 27 4.74 -2.92 -1.51
N ILE A 28 4.51 -2.58 -0.25
CA ILE A 28 4.26 -1.22 0.22
C ILE A 28 5.46 -0.78 1.04
N ARG A 29 6.04 0.36 0.68
CA ARG A 29 7.12 1.00 1.43
C ARG A 29 6.64 2.34 1.96
N ILE A 30 6.72 2.52 3.28
CA ILE A 30 6.35 3.77 3.96
C ILE A 30 7.61 4.35 4.58
N ARG A 31 7.90 5.62 4.25
CA ARG A 31 9.00 6.38 4.86
C ARG A 31 8.46 7.55 5.66
N GLU A 32 8.99 7.73 6.86
CA GLU A 32 8.73 8.87 7.75
C GLU A 32 10.04 9.31 8.40
N GLY A 33 10.68 10.34 7.83
CA GLY A 33 12.01 10.77 8.25
C GLY A 33 13.05 9.65 8.06
N THR A 34 13.53 9.10 9.19
CA THR A 34 14.46 7.97 9.27
C THR A 34 13.76 6.63 9.54
N ARG A 35 12.46 6.62 9.84
CA ARG A 35 11.68 5.38 10.02
C ARG A 35 11.22 4.86 8.67
N PHE A 36 11.38 3.55 8.50
CA PHE A 36 10.94 2.82 7.32
C PHE A 36 10.07 1.64 7.73
N THR A 37 9.01 1.40 6.99
CA THR A 37 8.16 0.22 7.13
C THR A 37 7.98 -0.38 5.75
N VAL A 38 8.16 -1.70 5.64
CA VAL A 38 7.92 -2.47 4.43
C VAL A 38 6.94 -3.58 4.77
N MET A 39 5.91 -3.73 3.94
CA MET A 39 4.92 -4.80 4.05
C MET A 39 4.62 -5.32 2.65
N GLU A 40 4.30 -6.61 2.55
CA GLU A 40 3.87 -7.23 1.30
C GLU A 40 2.46 -7.79 1.49
N LEU A 41 1.64 -7.63 0.46
CA LEU A 41 0.27 -8.15 0.41
C LEU A 41 0.12 -9.09 -0.76
N ASP A 42 -0.54 -10.22 -0.54
CA ASP A 42 -1.08 -11.02 -1.63
C ASP A 42 -2.28 -10.32 -2.30
N PRO A 43 -2.74 -10.82 -3.48
CA PRO A 43 -3.83 -10.18 -4.21
C PRO A 43 -5.15 -10.10 -3.41
N ASP A 44 -5.49 -11.12 -2.63
CA ASP A 44 -6.75 -11.17 -1.88
C ASP A 44 -6.74 -10.15 -0.73
N THR A 45 -5.62 -10.07 -0.01
CA THR A 45 -5.42 -9.10 1.07
C THR A 45 -5.39 -7.68 0.53
N ALA A 46 -4.72 -7.44 -0.60
CA ALA A 46 -4.70 -6.13 -1.25
C ALA A 46 -6.10 -5.68 -1.70
N ALA A 47 -6.89 -6.59 -2.29
CA ALA A 47 -8.25 -6.31 -2.71
C ALA A 47 -9.18 -5.99 -1.53
N HIS A 48 -9.06 -6.73 -0.43
CA HIS A 48 -9.81 -6.45 0.79
C HIS A 48 -9.44 -5.08 1.37
N TRP A 49 -8.15 -4.77 1.46
CA TRP A 49 -7.68 -3.51 2.03
C TRP A 49 -8.12 -2.30 1.21
N GLY A 50 -8.01 -2.36 -0.12
CA GLY A 50 -8.45 -1.29 -1.01
C GLY A 50 -9.96 -1.01 -0.90
N LYS A 51 -10.79 -2.06 -0.82
CA LYS A 51 -12.25 -1.90 -0.61
C LYS A 51 -12.57 -1.21 0.71
N SER A 52 -11.85 -1.57 1.79
CA SER A 52 -12.04 -0.94 3.10
C SER A 52 -11.65 0.55 3.08
N MET A 53 -10.58 0.92 2.36
CA MET A 53 -10.17 2.33 2.19
C MET A 53 -11.20 3.14 1.40
N LEU A 54 -11.70 2.60 0.28
CA LEU A 54 -12.73 3.24 -0.54
C LEU A 54 -14.01 3.47 0.25
N LYS A 55 -14.47 2.45 0.98
CA LYS A 55 -15.65 2.57 1.83
C LYS A 55 -15.49 3.70 2.85
N TRP A 56 -14.34 3.78 3.52
CA TRP A 56 -14.07 4.84 4.49
C TRP A 56 -14.04 6.24 3.85
N SER A 57 -13.43 6.39 2.66
CA SER A 57 -13.38 7.70 1.99
C SER A 57 -14.77 8.17 1.58
N ASP A 58 -15.61 7.26 1.09
CA ASP A 58 -16.99 7.55 0.71
C ASP A 58 -17.81 7.97 1.94
N ASP A 59 -17.66 7.27 3.06
CA ASP A 59 -18.35 7.57 4.33
C ASP A 59 -17.96 8.95 4.90
N VAL A 60 -16.71 9.40 4.72
CA VAL A 60 -16.21 10.68 5.27
C VAL A 60 -16.48 11.87 4.34
N THR A 61 -16.67 11.63 3.05
CA THR A 61 -16.87 12.71 2.04
C THR A 61 -18.33 12.92 1.64
N SER A 62 -19.23 12.05 2.08
CA SER A 62 -20.70 12.17 1.93
C SER A 62 -21.31 13.08 3.00
#